data_AF-A0A6L8ABJ7-F1
#
_entry.id   AF-A0A6L8ABJ7-F1
#
_cell.length_a   1.000
_cell.length_b   1.000
_cell.length_c   1.000
_cell.angle_alpha   90.00
_cell.angle_beta   90.00
_cell.angle_gamma   90.00
#
_symmetry.space_group_name_H-M   'P 1'
#
loop_
_entity.id
_entity.type
_entity.pdbx_description
1 polymer ?
#
loop_
_entity_poly.entity_id
_entity_poly.type
_entity_poly.pdbx_seq_one_letter_code
_entity_poly.pdbx_strand_id
1 'polypeptide(L)'
;MFPIKYLLLPLFIALGINANPASEEIQVGRYSTMKTLPTTAQQNIFATVVNVQFDSSITTVGEAMRYLLEDQGIRLAVPKSKDHQVYTLIALPLPKVHRSLGPISLRHALETLAGPIWRLVQDPIHRLVSFELCHVAAHEEGTSE
;
A
#
# COMPACT_ATOMS: atom_id res chain seq x y z
N MET A 1 -49.46 55.61 -35.94
CA MET A 1 -49.93 54.21 -36.11
C MET A 1 -48.72 53.40 -36.57
N PHE A 2 -48.23 52.54 -35.67
CA PHE A 2 -47.00 51.71 -35.68
C PHE A 2 -46.97 50.61 -36.77
N PRO A 3 -45.91 49.75 -36.94
CA PRO A 3 -44.54 49.77 -36.40
C PRO A 3 -43.38 49.34 -37.36
N ILE A 4 -42.19 49.78 -36.94
CA ILE A 4 -40.87 49.11 -36.89
C ILE A 4 -40.80 47.67 -37.44
N LYS A 5 -39.99 47.48 -38.48
CA LYS A 5 -39.61 46.18 -39.04
C LYS A 5 -38.20 45.81 -38.55
N TYR A 6 -38.12 45.07 -37.44
CA TYR A 6 -36.89 44.49 -36.92
C TYR A 6 -36.40 43.37 -37.85
N LEU A 7 -35.24 43.55 -38.47
CA LEU A 7 -34.54 42.52 -39.21
C LEU A 7 -33.77 41.64 -38.20
N LEU A 8 -34.24 40.40 -38.05
CA LEU A 8 -33.71 39.36 -37.17
C LEU A 8 -32.23 39.08 -37.46
N LEU A 9 -31.39 39.20 -36.44
CA LEU A 9 -30.04 38.62 -36.38
C LEU A 9 -30.15 37.29 -35.63
N PRO A 10 -29.66 36.15 -36.15
CA PRO A 10 -29.70 34.91 -35.40
C PRO A 10 -28.69 34.98 -34.26
N LEU A 11 -29.22 34.98 -33.03
CA LEU A 11 -28.48 34.75 -31.80
C LEU A 11 -27.99 33.28 -31.82
N PHE A 12 -26.76 33.05 -32.28
CA PHE A 12 -26.06 31.79 -32.06
C PHE A 12 -25.72 31.71 -30.57
N ILE A 13 -26.61 31.10 -29.78
CA ILE A 13 -26.29 30.70 -28.41
C ILE A 13 -25.33 29.50 -28.54
N ALA A 14 -24.03 29.77 -28.45
CA ALA A 14 -23.06 28.73 -28.18
C ALA A 14 -23.33 28.21 -26.75
N LEU A 15 -24.07 27.10 -26.62
CA LEU A 15 -23.99 26.28 -25.41
C LEU A 15 -22.57 25.70 -25.38
N GLY A 16 -21.65 26.43 -24.77
CA GLY A 16 -20.41 25.87 -24.29
C GLY A 16 -20.77 24.79 -23.27
N ILE A 17 -20.74 23.54 -23.68
CA ILE A 17 -20.60 22.40 -22.77
C ILE A 17 -19.25 22.62 -22.08
N ASN A 18 -19.28 23.29 -20.92
CA ASN A 18 -18.17 23.23 -19.99
C ASN A 18 -18.13 21.77 -19.53
N ALA A 19 -17.34 20.95 -20.22
CA ALA A 19 -16.86 19.70 -19.68
C ALA A 19 -15.99 20.08 -18.48
N ASN A 20 -16.61 20.25 -17.32
CA ASN A 20 -15.89 20.27 -16.06
C ASN A 20 -15.25 18.88 -15.96
N PRO A 21 -13.91 18.75 -16.02
CA PRO A 21 -13.27 17.46 -15.90
C PRO A 21 -13.81 16.83 -14.62
N ALA A 22 -14.31 15.61 -14.74
CA ALA A 22 -15.05 14.88 -13.70
C ALA A 22 -14.51 15.22 -12.30
N SER A 23 -15.34 15.87 -11.48
CA SER A 23 -14.96 16.13 -10.09
C SER A 23 -14.72 14.77 -9.42
N GLU A 24 -13.50 14.55 -8.93
CA GLU A 24 -13.08 13.33 -8.21
C GLU A 24 -13.73 13.23 -6.81
N GLU A 25 -14.72 14.08 -6.55
CA GLU A 25 -15.38 14.24 -5.28
C GLU A 25 -16.89 14.37 -5.53
N ILE A 26 -17.65 13.43 -4.96
CA ILE A 26 -19.10 13.41 -5.03
C ILE A 26 -19.67 13.97 -3.73
N GLN A 27 -20.62 14.89 -3.84
CA GLN A 27 -21.31 15.43 -2.67
C GLN A 27 -22.34 14.41 -2.17
N VAL A 28 -22.11 13.85 -0.98
CA VAL A 28 -23.00 12.90 -0.30
C VAL A 28 -23.76 13.62 0.81
N GLY A 29 -24.77 14.40 0.43
CA GLY A 29 -25.56 15.22 1.36
C GLY A 29 -25.07 16.66 1.46
N ARG A 30 -25.63 17.46 2.37
CA ARG A 30 -25.40 18.92 2.35
C ARG A 30 -24.01 19.37 2.84
N TYR A 31 -23.32 18.55 3.61
CA TYR A 31 -22.04 18.91 4.25
C TYR A 31 -20.98 17.81 4.15
N SER A 32 -21.22 16.77 3.37
CA SER A 32 -20.27 15.67 3.23
C SER A 32 -19.97 15.45 1.76
N THR A 33 -18.70 15.19 1.51
CA THR A 33 -18.18 14.83 0.21
C THR A 33 -17.42 13.52 0.35
N MET A 34 -17.40 12.74 -0.72
CA MET A 34 -16.65 11.49 -0.80
C MET A 34 -15.77 11.54 -2.03
N LYS A 35 -14.50 11.16 -1.86
CA LYS A 35 -13.60 10.98 -2.99
C LYS A 35 -14.00 9.71 -3.74
N THR A 36 -14.03 9.79 -5.06
CA THR A 36 -14.27 8.64 -5.95
C THR A 36 -12.99 7.91 -6.33
N LEU A 37 -11.84 8.42 -5.88
CA LEU A 37 -10.55 7.76 -6.03
C LEU A 37 -10.42 6.57 -5.08
N PRO A 38 -9.74 5.49 -5.51
CA PRO A 38 -9.36 4.41 -4.59
C PRO A 38 -8.50 4.96 -3.44
N THR A 39 -8.73 4.44 -2.24
CA THR A 39 -7.89 4.72 -1.06
C THR A 39 -6.45 4.24 -1.29
N THR A 40 -5.49 4.79 -0.54
CA THR A 40 -4.08 4.35 -0.62
C THR A 40 -3.92 2.84 -0.40
N ALA A 41 -4.68 2.24 0.52
CA ALA A 41 -4.67 0.79 0.75
C ALA A 41 -5.25 -0.01 -0.43
N GLN A 42 -6.27 0.53 -1.11
CA GLN A 42 -6.82 -0.10 -2.33
C GLN A 42 -5.84 -0.03 -3.51
N GLN A 43 -5.07 1.06 -3.63
CA GLN A 43 -4.03 1.19 -4.66
C GLN A 43 -2.77 0.38 -4.33
N ASN A 44 -2.42 0.32 -3.05
CA ASN A 44 -1.26 -0.38 -2.53
C ASN A 44 -1.66 -1.14 -1.26
N ILE A 45 -1.91 -2.44 -1.41
CA ILE A 45 -2.34 -3.32 -0.33
C ILE A 45 -1.34 -3.42 0.83
N PHE A 46 -0.05 -3.13 0.60
CA PHE A 46 0.94 -3.07 1.68
C PHE A 46 0.81 -1.82 2.56
N ALA A 47 -0.01 -0.85 2.15
CA ALA A 47 -0.40 0.31 2.96
C ALA A 47 -1.62 0.02 3.85
N THR A 48 -2.25 -1.16 3.75
CA THR A 48 -3.34 -1.57 4.65
C THR A 48 -2.89 -1.50 6.10
N VAL A 49 -3.68 -0.86 6.96
CA VAL A 49 -3.41 -0.80 8.39
C VAL A 49 -3.83 -2.11 9.03
N VAL A 50 -2.89 -2.74 9.74
CA VAL A 50 -3.10 -3.96 10.51
C VAL A 50 -2.99 -3.65 12.01
N ASN A 51 -3.83 -4.33 12.79
CA ASN A 51 -3.79 -4.35 14.24
C ASN A 51 -4.10 -5.77 14.71
N VAL A 52 -3.07 -6.53 15.05
CA VAL A 52 -3.12 -7.97 15.27
C VAL A 52 -2.57 -8.35 16.64
N GLN A 53 -3.22 -9.34 17.24
CA GLN A 53 -2.72 -10.10 18.38
C GLN A 53 -2.59 -11.56 17.92
N PHE A 54 -1.36 -12.08 17.85
CA PHE A 54 -1.10 -13.45 17.45
C PHE A 54 -1.45 -14.43 18.57
N ASP A 55 -2.09 -15.54 18.21
CA ASP A 55 -2.35 -16.65 19.13
C ASP A 55 -1.03 -17.35 19.54
N SER A 56 -1.09 -18.08 20.65
CA SER A 56 -0.06 -19.02 21.10
C SER A 56 0.34 -20.08 20.08
N SER A 57 -0.57 -20.47 19.17
CA SER A 57 -0.30 -21.41 18.08
C SER A 57 0.71 -20.88 17.05
N ILE A 58 0.91 -19.56 17.00
CA ILE A 58 1.89 -18.92 16.13
C ILE A 58 3.22 -18.81 16.89
N THR A 59 4.19 -19.59 16.44
CA THR A 59 5.46 -19.83 17.14
C THR A 59 6.66 -19.27 16.40
N THR A 60 6.58 -19.11 15.07
CA THR A 60 7.69 -18.63 14.23
C THR A 60 7.37 -17.31 13.54
N VAL A 61 8.44 -16.59 13.15
CA VAL A 61 8.35 -15.36 12.34
C VAL A 61 7.63 -15.64 11.02
N GLY A 62 7.94 -16.78 10.37
CA GLY A 62 7.29 -17.17 9.13
C GLY A 62 5.79 -17.46 9.27
N GLU A 63 5.36 -18.04 10.39
CA GLU A 63 3.93 -18.21 10.70
C GLU A 63 3.23 -16.87 10.90
N ALA A 64 3.84 -15.96 11.66
CA ALA A 64 3.28 -14.62 11.87
C ALA A 64 3.15 -13.84 10.56
N MET A 65 4.16 -13.93 9.68
CA MET A 65 4.10 -13.32 8.34
C MET A 65 2.99 -13.92 7.48
N ARG A 66 2.85 -15.25 7.48
CA ARG A 66 1.76 -15.93 6.74
C ARG A 66 0.39 -15.52 7.26
N TYR A 67 0.23 -15.44 8.58
CA TYR A 67 -1.00 -14.99 9.22
C TYR A 67 -1.38 -13.56 8.79
N LEU A 68 -0.42 -12.63 8.78
CA LEU A 68 -0.65 -11.25 8.32
C LEU A 68 -1.08 -11.16 6.84
N LEU A 69 -0.68 -12.12 6.02
CA LEU A 69 -0.89 -12.09 4.58
C LEU A 69 -2.18 -12.82 4.14
N GLU A 70 -2.75 -13.67 5.00
CA GLU A 70 -3.87 -14.58 4.68
C GLU A 70 -5.07 -13.86 4.05
N ASP A 71 -5.54 -12.79 4.70
CA ASP A 71 -6.70 -12.01 4.23
C ASP A 71 -6.35 -10.96 3.16
N GLN A 72 -5.06 -10.80 2.84
CA GLN A 72 -4.58 -9.76 1.93
C GLN A 72 -4.39 -10.28 0.50
N GLY A 73 -4.65 -11.57 0.23
CA GLY A 73 -4.48 -12.14 -1.11
C GLY A 73 -3.04 -12.08 -1.63
N ILE A 74 -2.07 -12.04 -0.71
CA ILE A 74 -0.62 -12.10 -0.96
C ILE A 74 -0.11 -13.34 -0.24
N ARG A 75 0.96 -13.97 -0.74
CA ARG A 75 1.58 -15.10 -0.05
C ARG A 75 3.06 -14.87 0.20
N LEU A 76 3.58 -15.47 1.27
CA LEU A 76 5.02 -15.55 1.49
C LEU A 76 5.63 -16.50 0.46
N ALA A 77 6.70 -16.08 -0.22
CA ALA A 77 7.41 -16.89 -1.19
C ALA A 77 8.02 -18.13 -0.51
N VAL A 78 7.98 -19.27 -1.19
CA VAL A 78 8.70 -20.46 -0.75
C VAL A 78 10.19 -20.23 -1.03
N PRO A 79 11.08 -20.29 0.00
CA PRO A 79 12.50 -20.11 -0.21
C PRO A 79 13.02 -21.13 -1.24
N LYS A 80 13.73 -20.66 -2.27
CA LYS A 80 14.41 -21.55 -3.21
C LYS A 80 15.68 -22.08 -2.55
N SER A 81 16.27 -23.15 -3.09
CA SER A 81 17.50 -23.77 -2.52
C SER A 81 18.69 -22.81 -2.37
N LYS A 82 18.69 -21.66 -3.04
CA LYS A 82 19.74 -20.63 -2.92
C LYS A 82 19.45 -19.57 -1.84
N ASP A 83 18.25 -19.53 -1.29
CA ASP A 83 17.79 -18.47 -0.37
C ASP A 83 17.90 -18.91 1.10
N HIS A 84 19.05 -19.48 1.48
CA HIS A 84 19.28 -19.99 2.85
C HIS A 84 19.00 -18.93 3.93
N GLN A 85 19.29 -17.67 3.63
CA GLN A 85 19.12 -16.56 4.58
C GLN A 85 17.63 -16.32 4.89
N VAL A 86 16.76 -16.36 3.86
CA VAL A 86 15.32 -16.18 4.03
C VAL A 86 14.73 -17.35 4.82
N TYR A 87 15.19 -18.58 4.54
CA TYR A 87 14.79 -19.76 5.30
C TYR A 87 15.14 -19.61 6.79
N THR A 88 16.35 -19.14 7.10
CA THR A 88 16.76 -18.87 8.49
C THR A 88 15.85 -17.85 9.16
N LEU A 89 15.55 -16.73 8.49
CA LEU A 89 14.66 -15.69 9.03
C LEU A 89 13.29 -16.24 9.42
N ILE A 90 12.62 -16.94 8.50
CA ILE A 90 11.24 -17.39 8.72
C ILE A 90 11.15 -18.52 9.75
N ALA A 91 12.25 -19.22 10.00
CA ALA A 91 12.35 -20.27 11.02
C ALA A 91 12.64 -19.73 12.43
N LEU A 92 12.97 -18.44 12.57
CA LEU A 92 13.21 -17.84 13.89
C LEU A 92 11.94 -17.88 14.75
N PRO A 93 12.08 -18.07 16.07
CA PRO A 93 10.94 -17.99 16.99
C PRO A 93 10.36 -16.59 17.00
N LEU A 94 9.03 -16.48 17.11
CA LEU A 94 8.34 -15.20 17.22
C LEU A 94 8.66 -14.54 18.58
N PRO A 95 9.31 -13.37 18.61
CA PRO A 95 9.60 -12.66 19.86
C PRO A 95 8.32 -12.28 20.61
N LYS A 96 8.33 -12.35 21.95
CA LYS A 96 7.16 -12.00 22.78
C LYS A 96 6.60 -10.62 22.50
N VAL A 97 7.48 -9.63 22.28
CA VAL A 97 7.09 -8.24 21.99
C VAL A 97 6.38 -8.10 20.64
N HIS A 98 6.64 -9.00 19.68
CA HIS A 98 5.98 -9.02 18.38
C HIS A 98 4.67 -9.79 18.37
N ARG A 99 4.21 -10.33 19.52
CA ARG A 99 2.90 -10.98 19.59
C ARG A 99 1.72 -10.03 19.41
N SER A 100 1.93 -8.74 19.64
CA SER A 100 0.98 -7.68 19.33
C SER A 100 1.63 -6.71 18.36
N LEU A 101 0.99 -6.43 17.22
CA LEU A 101 1.47 -5.45 16.24
C LEU A 101 0.30 -4.54 15.83
N GLY A 102 0.47 -3.23 15.98
CA GLY A 102 -0.44 -2.25 15.41
C GLY A 102 -0.75 -1.05 16.30
N PRO A 103 -1.52 -0.08 15.79
CA PRO A 103 -1.92 0.08 14.38
C PRO A 103 -0.75 0.56 13.51
N ILE A 104 -0.34 -0.26 12.52
CA ILE A 104 0.75 0.04 11.58
C ILE A 104 0.42 -0.52 10.19
N SER A 105 1.12 -0.08 9.13
CA SER A 105 0.88 -0.65 7.80
C SER A 105 1.40 -2.09 7.68
N LEU A 106 0.79 -2.88 6.80
CA LEU A 106 1.19 -4.27 6.51
C LEU A 106 2.68 -4.35 6.15
N ARG A 107 3.19 -3.40 5.34
CA ARG A 107 4.63 -3.27 5.06
C ARG A 107 5.46 -3.19 6.34
N HIS A 108 5.14 -2.23 7.21
CA HIS A 108 5.90 -2.00 8.43
C HIS A 108 5.79 -3.20 9.38
N ALA A 109 4.64 -3.86 9.44
CA ALA A 109 4.47 -5.07 10.24
C ALA A 109 5.41 -6.19 9.75
N LEU A 110 5.45 -6.44 8.44
CA LEU A 110 6.35 -7.43 7.82
C LEU A 110 7.84 -7.08 8.02
N GLU A 111 8.21 -5.82 7.84
CA GLU A 111 9.58 -5.33 8.04
C GLU A 111 9.98 -5.37 9.52
N THR A 112 9.06 -5.11 10.46
CA THR A 112 9.30 -5.24 11.90
C THR A 112 9.53 -6.70 12.30
N LEU A 113 8.75 -7.63 11.73
CA LEU A 113 8.95 -9.06 11.95
C LEU A 113 10.27 -9.56 11.35
N ALA A 114 10.69 -9.01 10.22
CA ALA A 114 11.94 -9.38 9.56
C ALA A 114 13.17 -8.84 10.31
N GLY A 115 13.12 -7.58 10.73
CA GLY A 115 14.22 -6.87 11.38
C GLY A 115 14.95 -5.89 10.45
N PRO A 116 15.85 -5.06 11.01
CA PRO A 116 16.35 -3.85 10.36
C PRO A 116 17.25 -4.09 9.13
N ILE A 117 17.90 -5.25 9.06
CA ILE A 117 18.78 -5.60 7.95
C ILE A 117 18.04 -6.19 6.75
N TRP A 118 16.72 -6.36 6.85
CA TRP A 118 15.91 -6.98 5.82
C TRP A 118 15.07 -5.96 5.07
N ARG A 119 14.99 -6.13 3.76
CA ARG A 119 14.08 -5.37 2.88
C ARG A 119 13.01 -6.28 2.33
N LEU A 120 11.76 -5.82 2.34
CA LEU A 120 10.64 -6.50 1.71
C LEU A 120 10.75 -6.41 0.17
N VAL A 121 10.83 -7.56 -0.49
CA VAL A 121 10.81 -7.70 -1.95
C VAL A 121 9.44 -8.20 -2.38
N GLN A 122 8.89 -7.61 -3.44
CA GLN A 122 7.55 -7.92 -3.92
C GLN A 122 7.60 -8.54 -5.31
N ASP A 123 6.82 -9.59 -5.52
CA ASP A 123 6.49 -10.14 -6.82
C ASP A 123 5.02 -9.83 -7.12
N PRO A 124 4.73 -8.70 -7.79
CA PRO A 124 3.35 -8.28 -8.05
C PRO A 124 2.63 -9.22 -9.04
N ILE A 125 3.36 -9.93 -9.89
CA ILE A 125 2.81 -10.84 -10.89
C ILE A 125 2.24 -12.09 -10.20
N HIS A 126 3.02 -12.68 -9.30
CA HIS A 126 2.62 -13.90 -8.60
C HIS A 126 1.96 -13.65 -7.24
N ARG A 127 1.81 -12.37 -6.85
CA ARG A 127 1.32 -11.92 -5.54
C ARG A 127 2.11 -12.55 -4.40
N LEU A 128 3.44 -12.51 -4.51
CA LEU A 128 4.34 -13.03 -3.49
C LEU A 128 5.13 -11.91 -2.83
N VAL A 129 5.55 -12.16 -1.60
CA VAL A 129 6.59 -11.38 -0.94
C VAL A 129 7.74 -12.26 -0.48
N SER A 130 8.94 -11.70 -0.52
CA SER A 130 10.16 -12.30 0.01
C SER A 130 10.98 -11.21 0.72
N PHE A 131 12.16 -11.58 1.20
CA PHE A 131 13.09 -10.66 1.83
C PHE A 131 14.49 -10.78 1.24
N GLU A 132 15.20 -9.66 1.21
CA GLU A 132 16.61 -9.60 0.87
C GLU A 132 17.37 -8.84 1.97
N LEU A 133 18.66 -9.11 2.11
CA LEU A 133 19.49 -8.32 3.01
C LEU A 133 19.77 -6.95 2.40
N CYS A 134 19.56 -5.91 3.21
CA CYS A 134 20.10 -4.59 2.94
C CYS A 134 21.63 -4.68 3.00
N HIS A 135 22.30 -4.53 1.86
CA HIS A 135 23.73 -4.30 1.86
C HIS A 135 23.98 -2.91 2.43
N VAL A 136 24.49 -2.85 3.67
CA VAL A 136 25.05 -1.61 4.19
C VAL A 136 26.37 -1.43 3.47
N ALA A 137 26.40 -0.51 2.49
CA ALA A 137 27.67 -0.08 1.93
C ALA A 137 28.49 0.47 3.09
N ALA A 138 29.61 -0.19 3.41
CA ALA A 138 30.57 0.35 4.35
C ALA A 138 31.01 1.71 3.80
N HIS A 139 30.62 2.79 4.48
CA HIS A 139 31.30 4.06 4.29
C HIS A 139 32.74 3.81 4.72
N GLU A 140 33.64 3.68 3.74
CA GLU A 140 35.06 3.90 3.95
C GLU A 140 35.20 5.33 4.46
N GLU A 141 35.30 5.48 5.78
CA GLU A 141 35.81 6.66 6.43
C GLU A 141 37.25 6.84 5.93
N GLY A 142 37.39 7.64 4.88
CA GLY A 142 38.67 8.15 4.43
C GLY A 142 39.33 8.88 5.59
N THR A 143 40.25 8.20 6.26
CA THR A 143 41.28 8.83 7.07
C THR A 143 42.22 9.53 6.10
N SER A 144 41.93 10.80 5.82
CA SER A 144 42.96 11.74 5.38
C SER A 144 43.55 12.38 6.64
N GLU A 145 44.74 11.93 6.99
CA GLU A 145 45.72 12.71 7.78
C GLU A 145 46.92 13.01 6.88
#